data_AF-A0A7S3K626-F1
#
_entry.id   AF-A0A7S3K626-F1
#
_cell.length_a   1.000
_cell.length_b   1.000
_cell.length_c   1.000
_cell.angle_alpha   90.00
_cell.angle_beta   90.00
_cell.angle_gamma   90.00
#
_symmetry.space_group_name_H-M   'P 1'
#
loop_
_entity.id
_entity.type
_entity.pdbx_description
1 polymer ?
#
loop_
_entity_poly.entity_id
_entity_poly.type
_entity_poly.pdbx_seq_one_letter_code
_entity_poly.pdbx_strand_id
1 'polypeptide(L)'
;GMRNGRCDRKVFRHNDVEHLEELLKETDISRPKIIVFESVYSMCGTVGPIKEIVELAEKYDALCFLDEVHAVGLYGPSGAGVAELIESHSDRVMISGTLGKGFGVYGGYVTGNANLIDVVRSNGAGFIFTTSLPP
;
A
#
# COMPACT_ATOMS: atom_id res chain seq x y z
N GLY A 1 11.53 1.49 2.38
CA GLY A 1 10.95 2.53 1.52
C GLY A 1 11.09 3.90 2.13
N MET A 2 10.22 4.23 3.10
CA MET A 2 10.06 5.59 3.63
C MET A 2 11.37 6.32 3.92
N ARG A 3 12.29 5.76 4.73
CA ARG A 3 13.58 6.40 5.09
C ARG A 3 14.32 6.98 3.88
N ASN A 4 14.43 6.21 2.80
CA ASN A 4 15.18 6.56 1.60
C ASN A 4 14.48 7.62 0.73
N GLY A 5 13.16 7.78 0.87
CA GLY A 5 12.39 8.78 0.13
C GLY A 5 12.66 10.24 0.55
N ARG A 6 13.38 10.45 1.67
CA ARG A 6 13.79 11.79 2.18
C ARG A 6 12.64 12.82 2.26
N CYS A 7 11.40 12.37 2.43
CA CYS A 7 10.22 13.19 2.60
C CYS A 7 9.91 13.46 4.08
N ASP A 8 9.09 14.49 4.32
CA ASP A 8 8.43 14.71 5.61
C ASP A 8 7.56 13.50 5.95
N ARG A 9 7.52 13.15 7.23
CA ARG A 9 6.84 11.95 7.73
C ARG A 9 6.05 12.28 8.97
N LYS A 10 4.83 11.76 9.02
CA LYS A 10 3.98 11.72 10.20
C LYS A 10 3.58 10.26 10.45
N VAL A 11 3.63 9.82 11.70
CA VAL A 11 3.30 8.44 12.10
C VAL A 11 2.00 8.50 12.89
N PHE A 12 0.96 7.90 12.34
CA PHE A 12 -0.31 7.74 13.06
C PHE A 12 -0.24 6.52 13.99
N ARG A 13 -1.15 6.46 14.98
CA ARG A 13 -1.18 5.37 15.96
C ARG A 13 -1.74 4.12 15.26
N HIS A 14 -1.33 2.94 15.71
CA HIS A 14 -1.73 1.67 15.09
C HIS A 14 -3.25 1.57 14.92
N ASN A 15 -3.72 1.42 13.67
CA ASN A 15 -5.14 1.37 13.30
C ASN A 15 -6.02 2.57 13.77
N ASP A 16 -5.41 3.69 14.16
CA ASP A 16 -6.12 4.88 14.63
C ASP A 16 -6.42 5.82 13.46
N VAL A 17 -7.61 5.65 12.87
CA VAL A 17 -8.10 6.43 11.73
C VAL A 17 -8.33 7.90 12.12
N GLU A 18 -8.72 8.17 13.37
CA GLU A 18 -8.95 9.53 13.85
C GLU A 18 -7.63 10.30 13.91
N HIS A 19 -6.58 9.68 14.48
CA HIS A 19 -5.24 10.26 14.49
C HIS A 19 -4.67 10.45 13.08
N LEU A 20 -4.93 9.51 12.17
CA LEU A 20 -4.57 9.68 10.77
C LEU A 20 -5.25 10.92 10.18
N GLU A 21 -6.53 11.11 10.43
CA GLU A 21 -7.26 12.28 9.94
C GLU A 21 -6.73 13.59 10.55
N GLU A 22 -6.40 13.62 11.85
CA GLU A 22 -5.75 14.77 12.50
C GLU A 22 -4.46 15.18 11.77
N LEU A 23 -3.58 14.23 11.49
CA LEU A 23 -2.30 14.48 10.81
C LEU A 23 -2.47 14.94 9.35
N LEU A 24 -3.53 14.45 8.68
CA LEU A 24 -3.92 14.88 7.34
C LEU A 24 -4.43 16.33 7.34
N LYS A 25 -5.29 16.71 8.30
CA LYS A 25 -5.81 18.09 8.46
C LYS A 25 -4.73 19.13 8.71
N GLU A 26 -3.65 18.75 9.38
CA GLU A 26 -2.48 19.61 9.61
C GLU A 26 -1.64 19.88 8.34
N THR A 27 -1.91 19.17 7.25
CA THR A 27 -1.15 19.28 6.00
C THR A 27 -2.01 19.92 4.93
N ASP A 28 -1.46 20.90 4.22
CA ASP A 28 -2.17 21.55 3.10
C ASP A 28 -2.69 20.52 2.09
N ILE A 29 -3.95 20.66 1.66
CA ILE A 29 -4.59 19.68 0.79
C ILE A 29 -3.90 19.59 -0.58
N SER A 30 -3.31 20.68 -1.09
CA SER A 30 -2.59 20.70 -2.37
C SER A 30 -1.20 20.05 -2.29
N ARG A 31 -0.67 19.83 -1.08
CA ARG A 31 0.60 19.14 -0.90
C ARG A 31 0.42 17.65 -1.24
N PRO A 32 1.26 17.03 -2.08
CA PRO A 32 1.19 15.60 -2.36
C PRO A 32 1.42 14.77 -1.09
N LYS A 33 0.60 13.73 -0.89
CA LYS A 33 0.63 12.87 0.31
C LYS A 33 0.51 11.41 -0.11
N ILE A 34 1.12 10.52 0.67
CA ILE A 34 0.97 9.08 0.52
C ILE A 34 0.73 8.50 1.91
N ILE A 35 -0.37 7.77 2.08
CA ILE A 35 -0.70 7.00 3.27
C ILE A 35 -0.17 5.58 3.06
N VAL A 36 0.61 5.05 4.00
CA VAL A 36 1.27 3.75 3.90
C VAL A 36 0.86 2.89 5.07
N PHE A 37 0.32 1.69 4.81
CA PHE A 37 -0.19 0.79 5.84
C PHE A 37 -0.26 -0.66 5.34
N GLU A 38 -0.44 -1.62 6.27
CA GLU A 38 -0.61 -3.04 5.95
C GLU A 38 -2.09 -3.44 6.04
N SER A 39 -2.52 -4.40 5.20
CA SER A 39 -3.84 -5.02 5.36
C SER A 39 -3.86 -5.95 6.57
N VAL A 40 -2.83 -6.78 6.74
CA VAL A 40 -2.69 -7.73 7.86
C VAL A 40 -1.30 -7.56 8.48
N TYR A 41 -1.28 -7.09 9.72
CA TYR A 41 -0.04 -6.87 10.47
C TYR A 41 0.46 -8.18 11.08
N SER A 42 1.54 -8.73 10.53
CA SER A 42 2.03 -10.09 10.80
C SER A 42 2.20 -10.48 12.26
N MET A 43 2.69 -9.58 13.11
CA MET A 43 3.04 -9.93 14.49
C MET A 43 1.83 -9.98 15.43
N CYS A 44 0.83 -9.14 15.17
CA CYS A 44 -0.37 -9.06 16.00
C CYS A 44 -1.59 -9.74 15.35
N GLY A 45 -1.53 -10.04 14.05
CA GLY A 45 -2.65 -10.57 13.27
C GLY A 45 -3.81 -9.59 13.12
N THR A 46 -3.61 -8.31 13.46
CA THR A 46 -4.65 -7.28 13.33
C THR A 46 -4.84 -6.91 11.87
N VAL A 47 -6.09 -6.64 11.48
CA VAL A 47 -6.45 -6.17 10.14
C VAL A 47 -6.50 -4.63 10.14
N GLY A 48 -5.97 -4.00 9.10
CA GLY A 48 -6.01 -2.55 8.91
C GLY A 48 -7.40 -2.06 8.47
N PRO A 49 -7.83 -0.84 8.87
CA PRO A 49 -9.10 -0.24 8.45
C PRO A 49 -8.99 0.32 7.01
N ILE A 50 -8.87 -0.58 6.03
CA ILE A 50 -8.56 -0.22 4.62
C ILE A 50 -9.62 0.71 4.06
N LYS A 51 -10.91 0.42 4.26
CA LYS A 51 -12.00 1.21 3.68
C LYS A 51 -11.94 2.66 4.18
N GLU A 52 -11.81 2.83 5.48
CA GLU A 52 -11.76 4.14 6.13
C GLU A 52 -10.51 4.92 5.71
N ILE A 53 -9.36 4.24 5.59
CA ILE A 53 -8.13 4.87 5.11
C ILE A 53 -8.25 5.30 3.64
N VAL A 54 -8.87 4.50 2.78
CA VAL A 54 -9.11 4.85 1.37
C VAL A 54 -10.07 6.03 1.27
N GLU A 55 -11.15 6.07 2.05
CA GLU A 55 -12.08 7.20 2.12
C GLU A 55 -11.36 8.50 2.56
N LEU A 56 -10.47 8.42 3.56
CA LEU A 56 -9.62 9.55 3.95
C LEU A 56 -8.64 9.95 2.84
N ALA A 57 -8.06 9.00 2.13
CA ALA A 57 -7.16 9.30 1.03
C ALA A 57 -7.86 10.06 -0.10
N GLU A 58 -9.09 9.69 -0.42
CA GLU A 58 -9.91 10.42 -1.38
C GLU A 58 -10.27 11.82 -0.87
N LYS A 59 -10.70 11.92 0.40
CA LYS A 59 -11.08 13.19 1.03
C LYS A 59 -9.93 14.21 1.10
N TYR A 60 -8.71 13.75 1.35
CA TYR A 60 -7.53 14.61 1.57
C TYR A 60 -6.54 14.61 0.40
N ASP A 61 -6.96 14.14 -0.78
CA ASP A 61 -6.13 14.06 -1.99
C ASP A 61 -4.76 13.39 -1.75
N ALA A 62 -4.81 12.19 -1.18
CA ALA A 62 -3.63 11.36 -0.93
C ALA A 62 -3.65 10.11 -1.82
N LEU A 63 -2.46 9.56 -2.06
CA LEU A 63 -2.31 8.19 -2.55
C LEU A 63 -2.32 7.22 -1.36
N CYS A 64 -2.72 5.98 -1.62
CA CYS A 64 -2.62 4.88 -0.67
C CYS A 64 -1.60 3.86 -1.16
N PHE A 65 -0.68 3.46 -0.29
CA PHE A 65 0.20 2.32 -0.50
C PHE A 65 -0.14 1.25 0.53
N LEU A 66 -0.82 0.21 0.07
CA LEU A 66 -1.31 -0.90 0.87
C LEU A 66 -0.39 -2.11 0.72
N ASP A 67 0.18 -2.60 1.81
CA ASP A 67 0.94 -3.85 1.83
C ASP A 67 0.02 -5.03 2.17
N GLU A 68 -0.16 -5.94 1.22
CA GLU A 68 -1.00 -7.14 1.34
C GLU A 68 -0.16 -8.43 1.43
N VAL A 69 1.13 -8.34 1.77
CA VAL A 69 2.07 -9.47 1.85
C VAL A 69 1.58 -10.63 2.73
N HIS A 70 0.82 -10.36 3.79
CA HIS A 70 0.26 -11.39 4.70
C HIS A 70 -1.19 -11.76 4.39
N ALA A 71 -1.73 -11.26 3.27
CA ALA A 71 -3.13 -11.47 2.89
C ALA A 71 -3.29 -12.13 1.52
N VAL A 72 -2.41 -11.81 0.57
CA VAL A 72 -2.45 -12.40 -0.78
C VAL A 72 -2.29 -13.92 -0.73
N GLY A 73 -3.15 -14.63 -1.47
CA GLY A 73 -3.30 -16.08 -1.45
C GLY A 73 -4.14 -16.64 -0.28
N LEU A 74 -4.62 -15.79 0.65
CA LEU A 74 -5.35 -16.22 1.85
C LEU A 74 -6.74 -15.57 1.99
N TYR A 75 -6.92 -14.33 1.54
CA TYR A 75 -8.17 -13.57 1.69
C TYR A 75 -8.76 -13.16 0.35
N GLY A 76 -10.09 -12.97 0.34
CA GLY A 76 -10.86 -12.65 -0.85
C GLY A 76 -11.26 -13.91 -1.66
N PRO A 77 -12.36 -13.87 -2.43
CA PRO A 77 -12.84 -15.03 -3.18
C PRO A 77 -11.82 -15.62 -4.16
N SER A 78 -10.92 -14.79 -4.71
CA SER A 78 -9.84 -15.24 -5.61
C SER A 78 -8.47 -15.29 -4.95
N GLY A 79 -8.37 -14.94 -3.66
CA GLY A 79 -7.10 -14.82 -2.95
C GLY A 79 -6.36 -13.52 -3.22
N ALA A 80 -7.02 -12.47 -3.73
CA ALA A 80 -6.34 -11.22 -4.10
C ALA A 80 -5.98 -10.33 -2.89
N GLY A 81 -6.46 -10.65 -1.69
CA GLY A 81 -6.15 -9.94 -0.45
C GLY A 81 -7.40 -9.46 0.29
N VAL A 82 -7.19 -8.71 1.38
CA VAL A 82 -8.28 -8.15 2.19
C VAL A 82 -9.03 -7.07 1.41
N ALA A 83 -8.36 -6.29 0.56
CA ALA A 83 -9.00 -5.27 -0.26
C ALA A 83 -10.08 -5.86 -1.20
N GLU A 84 -9.85 -7.06 -1.74
CA GLU A 84 -10.87 -7.79 -2.52
C GLU A 84 -12.05 -8.21 -1.64
N LEU A 85 -11.77 -8.71 -0.43
CA LEU A 85 -12.79 -9.18 0.50
C LEU A 85 -13.77 -8.07 0.93
N ILE A 86 -13.30 -6.83 1.03
CA ILE A 86 -14.11 -5.68 1.47
C ILE A 86 -14.56 -4.77 0.30
N GLU A 87 -14.32 -5.20 -0.94
CA GLU A 87 -14.68 -4.49 -2.17
C GLU A 87 -14.18 -3.03 -2.22
N SER A 88 -12.98 -2.78 -1.66
CA SER A 88 -12.38 -1.44 -1.65
C SER A 88 -11.47 -1.25 -2.85
N HIS A 89 -11.96 -0.53 -3.86
CA HIS A 89 -11.25 -0.24 -5.09
C HIS A 89 -11.16 1.27 -5.30
N SER A 90 -9.95 1.77 -5.56
CA SER A 90 -9.71 3.17 -5.92
C SER A 90 -8.44 3.27 -6.77
N ASP A 91 -8.45 4.13 -7.79
CA ASP A 91 -7.30 4.37 -8.67
C ASP A 91 -6.09 4.98 -7.93
N ARG A 92 -6.31 5.44 -6.70
CA ARG A 92 -5.30 6.02 -5.81
C ARG A 92 -4.57 4.97 -4.98
N VAL A 93 -5.02 3.71 -5.00
CA VAL A 93 -4.45 2.62 -4.22
C VAL A 93 -3.40 1.88 -5.05
N MET A 94 -2.20 1.81 -4.50
CA MET A 94 -1.15 0.89 -4.93
C MET A 94 -1.07 -0.26 -3.94
N ILE A 95 -1.04 -1.49 -4.43
CA ILE A 95 -0.96 -2.68 -3.60
C ILE A 95 0.40 -3.34 -3.79
N SER A 96 1.10 -3.60 -2.69
CA SER A 96 2.33 -4.39 -2.66
C SER A 96 2.02 -5.81 -2.20
N GLY A 97 2.65 -6.79 -2.82
CA GLY A 97 2.51 -8.20 -2.45
C GLY A 97 3.82 -8.96 -2.58
N THR A 98 3.86 -10.15 -1.98
CA THR A 98 4.98 -11.10 -2.11
C THR A 98 4.50 -12.35 -2.81
N LEU A 99 5.40 -12.99 -3.56
CA LEU A 99 5.19 -14.34 -4.07
C LEU A 99 5.74 -15.42 -3.12
N GLY A 100 6.42 -15.02 -2.04
CA GLY A 100 7.11 -15.93 -1.11
C GLY A 100 6.30 -16.42 0.10
N LYS A 101 5.00 -16.15 0.15
CA LYS A 101 4.11 -16.58 1.25
C LYS A 101 2.93 -17.39 0.72
N GLY A 102 1.74 -16.79 0.62
CA GLY A 102 0.54 -17.48 0.14
C GLY A 102 0.71 -18.14 -1.23
N PHE A 103 1.60 -17.61 -2.09
CA PHE A 103 1.91 -18.18 -3.40
C PHE A 103 3.02 -19.24 -3.41
N GLY A 104 3.83 -19.38 -2.35
CA GLY A 104 4.79 -20.49 -2.19
C GLY A 104 6.06 -20.46 -3.07
N VAL A 105 6.40 -19.33 -3.71
CA VAL A 105 7.60 -19.20 -4.58
C VAL A 105 8.55 -18.10 -4.09
N TYR A 106 9.08 -17.25 -4.96
CA TYR A 106 9.91 -16.09 -4.58
C TYR A 106 9.62 -14.89 -5.49
N GLY A 107 9.77 -13.70 -4.92
CA GLY A 107 9.57 -12.44 -5.61
C GLY A 107 8.59 -11.52 -4.87
N GLY A 108 8.38 -10.34 -5.45
CA GLY A 108 7.43 -9.36 -4.98
C GLY A 108 6.95 -8.52 -6.15
N TYR A 109 5.83 -7.83 -5.94
CA TYR A 109 5.20 -7.02 -6.98
C TYR A 109 4.52 -5.81 -6.36
N VAL A 110 4.22 -4.84 -7.22
CA VAL A 110 3.31 -3.74 -6.93
C VAL A 110 2.28 -3.66 -8.05
N THR A 111 1.01 -3.45 -7.70
CA THR A 111 -0.09 -3.18 -8.62
C THR A 111 -0.65 -1.79 -8.36
N GLY A 112 -1.35 -1.23 -9.33
CA GLY A 112 -1.95 0.10 -9.25
C GLY A 112 -2.23 0.65 -10.63
N ASN A 113 -2.60 1.94 -10.69
CA ASN A 113 -2.85 2.63 -11.95
C ASN A 113 -1.65 2.52 -12.91
N ALA A 114 -1.92 2.35 -14.21
CA ALA A 114 -0.88 2.18 -15.23
C ALA A 114 0.18 3.30 -15.22
N ASN A 115 -0.23 4.55 -14.99
CA ASN A 115 0.70 5.68 -14.90
C ASN A 115 1.62 5.59 -13.68
N LEU A 116 1.10 5.13 -12.53
CA LEU A 116 1.91 4.93 -11.32
C LEU A 116 2.92 3.80 -11.53
N ILE A 117 2.49 2.69 -12.13
CA ILE A 117 3.38 1.57 -12.48
C ILE A 117 4.44 2.02 -13.48
N ASP A 118 4.08 2.84 -14.46
CA ASP A 118 5.01 3.38 -15.46
C ASP A 118 6.09 4.26 -14.83
N VAL A 119 5.72 5.10 -13.86
CA VAL A 119 6.67 5.90 -13.09
C VAL A 119 7.60 4.99 -12.27
N VAL A 120 7.07 3.99 -11.57
CA VAL A 120 7.87 3.06 -10.75
C VAL A 120 8.88 2.29 -11.60
N ARG A 121 8.44 1.69 -12.72
CA ARG A 121 9.33 0.89 -13.58
C ARG A 121 10.39 1.76 -14.29
N SER A 122 10.08 3.02 -14.57
CA SER A 122 10.98 3.94 -15.29
C SER A 122 11.98 4.67 -14.39
N ASN A 123 11.71 4.77 -13.08
CA ASN A 123 12.56 5.51 -12.13
C ASN A 123 13.12 4.67 -10.99
N GLY A 124 12.57 3.47 -10.75
CA GLY A 124 12.98 2.60 -9.67
C GLY A 124 14.33 1.95 -9.96
N ALA A 125 15.42 2.51 -9.43
CA ALA A 125 16.77 1.95 -9.62
C ALA A 125 16.86 0.46 -9.22
N GLY A 126 16.15 0.05 -8.17
CA GLY A 126 16.08 -1.35 -7.74
C GLY A 126 15.30 -2.28 -8.68
N PHE A 127 14.49 -1.73 -9.58
CA PHE A 127 13.84 -2.47 -10.66
C PHE A 127 14.71 -2.49 -11.92
N ILE A 128 15.31 -1.35 -12.28
CA ILE A 128 16.07 -1.18 -13.53
C ILE A 128 17.43 -1.89 -13.51
N PHE A 129 18.15 -1.83 -12.39
CA PHE A 129 19.55 -2.26 -12.29
C PHE A 129 19.73 -3.58 -11.53
N THR A 130 18.79 -4.50 -11.70
CA THR A 130 18.87 -5.87 -11.16
C THR A 130 18.57 -6.89 -12.25
N THR A 131 19.09 -8.11 -12.10
CA THR A 131 18.70 -9.22 -12.99
C THR A 131 17.24 -9.58 -12.72
N SER A 132 16.48 -9.87 -13.77
CA SER A 132 15.09 -10.35 -13.64
C SER A 132 15.02 -11.69 -12.93
N LEU A 133 13.85 -12.03 -12.39
CA LEU A 133 13.61 -13.35 -11.80
C LEU A 133 13.81 -14.46 -12.85
N PRO A 134 14.19 -15.68 -12.42
CA PRO A 134 14.19 -16.86 -13.30
C PRO A 134 12.82 -17.09 -13.96
N PRO A 135 12.78 -17.58 -15.21
CA PRO A 135 11.54 -17.94 -15.89
C PRO A 135 10.73 -19.03 -15.18
#